data_AF-O30822-F1
#
_entry.id   AF-O30822-F1
#
_cell.length_a   1.000
_cell.length_b   1.000
_cell.length_c   1.000
_cell.angle_alpha   90.00
_cell.angle_beta   90.00
_cell.angle_gamma   90.00
#
_symmetry.space_group_name_H-M   'P 1'
#
loop_
_entity.id
_entity.type
_entity.pdbx_description
1 polymer ?
#
loop_
_entity_poly.entity_id
_entity_poly.type
_entity_poly.pdbx_seq_one_letter_code
_entity_poly.pdbx_strand_id
1 'polypeptide(L)'
;MNFWLIVAIITVFICLIAFYPLLKKSKKQNTLERDHLNKAFYFDRLQEVEREANEGIIDDLEKSKVELQQSLLDDIPMHTAVEQPTLSKVSRVWFLGLLCAVSAISLLAYMNVGSWQATKMLDMTHQKLDYFYARIKDEDKNPLSETELNQFAVALRVDLQRNPNNAKGWFMLGQMAQNLHNVWLIIYYNEIEMVA
;
A
#
# COMPACT_ATOMS: atom_id res chain seq x y z
N MET A 1 3.46 -2.19 -19.48
CA MET A 1 2.47 -3.02 -18.75
C MET A 1 2.86 -3.35 -17.30
N ASN A 2 4.14 -3.46 -16.93
CA ASN A 2 4.56 -4.00 -15.62
C ASN A 2 4.36 -3.06 -14.41
N PHE A 3 4.24 -1.75 -14.63
CA PHE A 3 4.08 -0.78 -13.55
C PHE A 3 2.82 -1.03 -12.71
N TRP A 4 1.68 -1.20 -13.37
CA TRP A 4 0.40 -1.49 -12.70
C TRP A 4 0.42 -2.83 -11.96
N LEU A 5 1.16 -3.81 -12.48
CA LEU A 5 1.31 -5.13 -11.90
C LEU A 5 2.10 -5.06 -10.57
N ILE A 6 3.19 -4.30 -10.55
CA ILE A 6 4.00 -4.06 -9.35
C ILE A 6 3.20 -3.29 -8.29
N VAL A 7 2.47 -2.26 -8.70
CA VAL A 7 1.60 -1.48 -7.80
C VAL A 7 0.53 -2.39 -7.18
N ALA A 8 -0.15 -3.19 -7.99
CA ALA A 8 -1.18 -4.13 -7.52
C ALA A 8 -0.61 -5.15 -6.51
N ILE A 9 0.57 -5.72 -6.78
CA ILE A 9 1.23 -6.68 -5.89
C ILE A 9 1.55 -6.04 -4.53
N ILE A 10 2.12 -4.83 -4.54
CA ILE A 10 2.49 -4.12 -3.31
C ILE A 10 1.23 -3.76 -2.50
N THR A 11 0.16 -3.31 -3.15
CA THR A 11 -1.12 -3.02 -2.49
C THR A 11 -1.70 -4.26 -1.83
N VAL A 12 -1.72 -5.41 -2.52
CA VAL A 12 -2.22 -6.69 -1.96
C VAL A 12 -1.37 -7.12 -0.76
N PHE A 13 -0.05 -6.96 -0.84
CA PHE A 13 0.87 -7.33 0.24
C PHE A 13 0.64 -6.47 1.50
N ILE A 14 0.46 -5.17 1.32
CA ILE A 14 0.13 -4.23 2.41
C ILE A 14 -1.23 -4.57 3.02
N CYS A 15 -2.25 -4.85 2.19
CA CYS A 15 -3.57 -5.28 2.68
C CYS A 15 -3.48 -6.57 3.51
N LEU A 16 -2.71 -7.57 3.06
CA LEU A 16 -2.51 -8.81 3.80
C LEU A 16 -1.91 -8.56 5.18
N ILE A 17 -0.86 -7.73 5.28
CA ILE A 17 -0.21 -7.40 6.56
C ILE A 17 -1.16 -6.59 7.47
N ALA A 18 -1.88 -5.62 6.90
CA ALA A 18 -2.80 -4.75 7.64
C ALA A 18 -4.03 -5.48 8.17
N PHE A 19 -4.57 -6.44 7.40
CA PHE A 19 -5.75 -7.22 7.77
C PHE A 19 -5.42 -8.52 8.51
N TYR A 20 -4.15 -8.98 8.51
CA TYR A 20 -3.69 -10.10 9.33
C TYR A 20 -4.09 -10.01 10.83
N PRO A 21 -3.89 -8.88 11.53
CA PRO A 21 -4.32 -8.75 12.92
C PRO A 21 -5.85 -8.75 13.07
N LEU A 22 -6.61 -8.38 12.03
CA LEU A 22 -8.08 -8.40 12.02
C LEU A 22 -8.63 -9.83 11.87
N LEU A 23 -7.93 -10.69 11.14
CA LEU A 23 -8.26 -12.11 10.96
C LEU A 23 -7.88 -12.96 12.18
N LYS A 24 -6.92 -12.51 12.97
CA LYS A 24 -6.53 -13.17 14.21
C LYS A 24 -7.59 -12.88 15.28
N LYS A 25 -8.66 -13.69 15.32
CA LYS A 25 -9.66 -13.68 16.39
C LYS A 25 -8.92 -13.68 17.72
N SER A 26 -9.04 -12.56 18.45
CA SER A 26 -8.50 -12.44 19.80
C SER A 26 -9.21 -13.50 20.63
N LYS A 27 -8.50 -14.60 20.89
CA LYS A 27 -9.05 -15.74 21.60
C LYS A 27 -9.31 -15.26 23.02
N LYS A 28 -10.58 -14.99 23.29
CA LYS A 28 -11.19 -14.73 24.60
C LYS A 28 -11.09 -15.97 25.52
N GLN A 29 -9.98 -16.72 25.42
CA GLN A 29 -9.74 -17.97 26.14
C GLN A 29 -9.54 -17.70 27.64
N ASN A 30 -8.94 -16.56 27.99
CA ASN A 30 -8.61 -16.26 29.39
C ASN A 30 -9.84 -16.08 30.32
N THR A 31 -11.03 -15.77 29.78
CA THR A 31 -12.25 -15.65 30.62
C THR A 31 -13.01 -16.96 30.72
N LEU A 32 -13.15 -17.71 29.62
CA LEU A 32 -13.84 -19.01 29.64
C LEU A 32 -13.07 -20.09 30.40
N GLU A 33 -11.73 -20.05 30.38
CA GLU A 33 -10.88 -21.01 31.08
C GLU A 33 -10.87 -20.77 32.60
N ARG A 34 -10.95 -19.51 33.05
CA ARG A 34 -11.07 -19.15 34.49
C ARG A 34 -12.43 -19.53 35.06
N ASP A 35 -13.52 -19.29 34.33
CA ASP A 35 -14.88 -19.66 34.78
C ASP A 35 -15.05 -21.20 34.86
N HIS A 36 -14.32 -21.96 34.05
CA HIS A 36 -14.33 -23.42 34.10
C HIS A 36 -13.48 -23.98 35.25
N LEU A 37 -12.30 -23.38 35.51
CA LEU A 37 -11.44 -23.76 36.65
C LEU A 37 -12.15 -23.55 37.99
N ASN A 38 -12.84 -22.42 38.15
CA ASN A 38 -13.55 -22.10 39.39
C ASN A 38 -14.70 -23.08 39.68
N LYS A 39 -15.41 -23.55 38.64
CA LYS A 39 -16.49 -24.53 38.82
C LYS A 39 -15.95 -25.91 39.20
N ALA A 40 -14.87 -26.35 38.56
CA ALA A 40 -14.26 -27.65 38.88
C ALA A 40 -13.82 -27.72 40.35
N PHE A 41 -13.20 -26.64 40.86
CA PHE A 41 -12.79 -26.55 42.27
C PHE A 41 -13.98 -26.58 43.25
N TYR A 42 -15.09 -25.91 42.91
CA TYR A 42 -16.31 -25.96 43.73
C TYR A 42 -16.84 -27.39 43.90
N PHE A 43 -16.97 -28.13 42.79
CA PHE A 43 -17.50 -29.50 42.84
C PHE A 43 -16.57 -30.47 43.58
N ASP A 44 -15.25 -30.29 43.45
CA ASP A 44 -14.25 -31.07 44.18
C ASP A 44 -14.40 -30.89 45.70
N ARG A 45 -14.51 -29.63 46.17
CA ARG A 45 -14.70 -29.35 47.60
C ARG A 45 -16.07 -29.77 48.13
N LEU A 46 -17.11 -29.69 47.30
CA LEU A 46 -18.44 -30.17 47.69
C LEU A 46 -18.43 -31.68 47.94
N GLN A 47 -17.74 -32.44 47.08
CA GLN A 47 -17.60 -33.89 47.23
C GLN A 47 -16.80 -34.26 48.48
N GLU A 48 -15.78 -33.48 48.83
CA GLU A 48 -15.01 -33.68 50.05
C GLU A 48 -15.84 -33.44 51.32
N VAL A 49 -16.62 -32.35 51.36
CA VAL A 49 -17.54 -32.05 52.47
C VAL A 49 -18.61 -33.15 52.62
N GLU A 50 -19.15 -33.66 51.51
CA GLU A 50 -20.11 -34.77 51.55
C GLU A 50 -19.48 -36.08 52.05
N ARG A 51 -18.21 -36.34 51.69
CA ARG A 51 -17.47 -37.50 52.20
C ARG A 51 -17.22 -37.37 53.71
N GLU A 52 -16.75 -36.22 54.17
CA GLU A 52 -16.47 -35.96 55.58
C GLU A 52 -17.72 -36.03 56.46
N ALA A 53 -18.87 -35.57 55.95
CA ALA A 53 -20.16 -35.75 56.63
C ALA A 53 -20.57 -37.22 56.72
N ASN A 54 -20.36 -38.00 55.66
CA ASN A 54 -20.68 -39.42 55.65
C ASN A 54 -19.74 -40.25 56.56
N GLU A 55 -18.51 -39.77 56.76
CA GLU A 55 -17.54 -40.32 57.72
C GLU A 55 -17.81 -39.87 59.17
N GLY A 56 -18.82 -39.02 59.39
CA GLY A 56 -19.19 -38.50 60.71
C GLY A 56 -18.23 -37.45 61.27
N ILE A 57 -17.37 -36.88 60.42
CA ILE A 57 -16.44 -35.80 60.77
C ILE A 57 -17.18 -34.45 60.82
N ILE A 58 -18.16 -34.27 59.93
CA ILE A 58 -19.03 -33.10 59.88
C ILE A 58 -20.41 -33.48 60.43
N ASP A 59 -20.85 -32.75 61.46
CA ASP A 59 -22.11 -32.99 62.16
C ASP A 59 -23.34 -32.44 61.40
N ASP A 60 -23.15 -31.34 60.65
CA ASP A 60 -24.20 -30.67 59.88
C ASP A 60 -23.73 -30.32 58.46
N LEU A 61 -24.11 -31.18 57.51
CA LEU A 61 -23.77 -31.03 56.09
C LEU A 61 -24.35 -29.73 55.49
N GLU A 62 -25.57 -29.35 55.87
CA GLU A 62 -26.23 -28.15 55.32
C GLU A 62 -25.46 -26.91 55.74
N LYS A 63 -25.06 -26.83 57.02
CA LYS A 63 -24.27 -25.72 57.54
C LYS A 63 -22.90 -25.63 56.86
N SER A 64 -22.19 -26.74 56.67
CA SER A 64 -20.89 -26.74 56.00
C SER A 64 -20.98 -26.39 54.51
N LYS A 65 -22.07 -26.74 53.82
CA LYS A 65 -22.33 -26.29 52.44
C LYS A 65 -22.53 -24.77 52.36
N VAL A 66 -23.24 -24.19 53.33
CA VAL A 66 -23.44 -22.73 53.41
C VAL A 66 -22.12 -22.01 53.70
N GLU A 67 -21.32 -22.52 54.63
CA GLU A 67 -19.99 -21.97 54.94
C GLU A 67 -19.04 -22.06 53.73
N LEU A 68 -19.06 -23.16 52.98
CA LEU A 68 -18.30 -23.32 51.73
C LEU A 68 -18.72 -22.28 50.67
N GLN A 69 -20.02 -22.08 50.48
CA GLN A 69 -20.54 -21.08 49.53
C GLN A 69 -20.13 -19.66 49.94
N GLN A 70 -20.19 -19.35 51.23
CA GLN A 70 -19.83 -18.04 51.75
C GLN A 70 -18.32 -17.79 51.66
N SER A 71 -17.49 -18.77 52.03
CA SER A 71 -16.03 -18.69 51.86
C SER A 71 -15.63 -18.52 50.40
N LEU A 72 -16.29 -19.23 49.47
CA LEU A 72 -16.01 -19.09 48.04
C LEU A 72 -16.45 -17.75 47.48
N LEU A 73 -17.52 -17.16 48.03
CA LEU A 73 -18.00 -15.82 47.65
C LEU A 73 -17.02 -14.74 48.13
N ASP A 74 -16.48 -14.90 49.34
CA ASP A 74 -15.47 -14.01 49.92
C ASP A 74 -14.10 -14.16 49.22
N ASP A 75 -13.76 -15.37 48.77
CA ASP A 75 -12.53 -15.66 47.99
C ASP A 75 -12.63 -15.30 46.50
N ILE A 76 -13.78 -14.82 46.00
CA ILE A 76 -13.81 -14.20 44.68
C ILE A 76 -13.08 -12.88 44.82
N PRO A 77 -11.90 -12.68 44.18
CA PRO A 77 -11.20 -11.42 44.30
C PRO A 77 -12.08 -10.28 43.77
N MET A 78 -12.72 -9.53 44.68
CA MET A 78 -13.29 -8.22 44.39
C MET A 78 -12.14 -7.40 43.84
N HIS A 79 -12.19 -7.08 42.56
CA HIS A 79 -11.13 -6.40 41.82
C HIS A 79 -9.88 -7.24 41.53
N THR A 80 -10.02 -8.20 40.64
CA THR A 80 -9.25 -8.03 39.40
C THR A 80 -10.24 -7.76 38.27
N ALA A 81 -10.74 -6.51 38.24
CA ALA A 81 -10.83 -5.84 36.96
C ALA A 81 -9.40 -5.84 36.42
N VAL A 82 -9.00 -6.96 35.82
CA VAL A 82 -7.85 -7.00 34.92
C VAL A 82 -8.16 -5.84 34.01
N GLU A 83 -7.40 -4.75 34.13
CA GLU A 83 -7.35 -3.75 33.09
C GLU A 83 -7.14 -4.58 31.83
N GLN A 84 -8.22 -4.77 31.07
CA GLN A 84 -8.07 -5.35 29.76
C GLN A 84 -7.05 -4.43 29.12
N PRO A 85 -5.86 -4.92 28.72
CA PRO A 85 -4.94 -4.08 27.98
C PRO A 85 -5.81 -3.54 26.86
N THR A 86 -5.97 -2.22 26.81
CA THR A 86 -6.96 -1.56 25.98
C THR A 86 -6.58 -1.82 24.53
N LEU A 87 -6.95 -3.00 24.04
CA LEU A 87 -6.71 -3.47 22.69
C LEU A 87 -7.38 -2.50 21.71
N SER A 88 -8.39 -1.75 22.17
CA SER A 88 -9.03 -0.65 21.45
C SER A 88 -8.13 0.57 21.23
N LYS A 89 -7.19 0.92 22.14
CA LYS A 89 -6.27 2.04 21.96
C LYS A 89 -5.09 1.65 21.08
N VAL A 90 -4.48 0.49 21.32
CA VAL A 90 -3.30 0.02 20.55
C VAL A 90 -3.67 -0.31 19.11
N SER A 91 -4.82 -0.95 18.86
CA SER A 91 -5.29 -1.22 17.49
C SER A 91 -5.64 0.05 16.72
N ARG A 92 -6.20 1.07 17.38
CA ARG A 92 -6.56 2.35 16.76
C ARG A 92 -5.34 3.17 16.39
N VAL A 93 -4.31 3.20 17.23
CA VAL A 93 -3.02 3.86 16.93
C VAL A 93 -2.30 3.16 15.79
N TRP A 94 -2.31 1.82 15.77
CA TRP A 94 -1.75 1.04 14.65
C TRP A 94 -2.48 1.28 13.33
N PHE A 95 -3.82 1.33 13.36
CA PHE A 95 -4.61 1.61 12.16
C PHE A 95 -4.37 3.02 11.62
N LEU A 96 -4.30 4.02 12.51
CA LEU A 96 -4.01 5.40 12.12
C LEU A 96 -2.57 5.56 11.60
N GLY A 97 -1.60 4.88 12.22
CA GLY A 97 -0.23 4.83 11.76
C GLY A 97 -0.09 4.20 10.37
N LEU A 98 -0.80 3.09 10.13
CA LEU A 98 -0.83 2.44 8.82
C LEU A 98 -1.49 3.32 7.75
N LEU A 99 -2.60 3.99 8.07
CA LEU A 99 -3.28 4.93 7.17
C LEU A 99 -2.36 6.10 6.79
N CYS A 100 -1.65 6.67 7.76
CA CYS A 100 -0.68 7.74 7.52
C CYS A 100 0.50 7.26 6.66
N ALA A 101 1.05 6.07 6.94
CA ALA A 101 2.15 5.50 6.18
C ALA A 101 1.75 5.25 4.71
N VAL A 102 0.57 4.64 4.48
CA VAL A 102 0.06 4.39 3.13
C VAL A 102 -0.20 5.71 2.39
N SER A 103 -0.81 6.70 3.07
CA SER A 103 -1.03 8.03 2.49
C SER A 103 0.28 8.71 2.11
N ALA A 104 1.28 8.67 2.98
CA ALA A 104 2.60 9.25 2.73
C ALA A 104 3.32 8.56 1.57
N ILE A 105 3.33 7.23 1.52
CA ILE A 105 3.93 6.46 0.43
C ILE A 105 3.21 6.76 -0.89
N SER A 106 1.88 6.84 -0.88
CA SER A 106 1.10 7.19 -2.07
C SER A 106 1.41 8.60 -2.56
N LEU A 107 1.59 9.56 -1.64
CA LEU A 107 1.96 10.93 -1.98
C LEU A 107 3.38 10.99 -2.58
N LEU A 108 4.34 10.30 -1.96
CA LEU A 108 5.72 10.21 -2.44
C LEU A 108 5.81 9.52 -3.80
N ALA A 109 5.06 8.45 -4.01
CA ALA A 109 4.96 7.76 -5.30
C ALA A 109 4.32 8.67 -6.35
N TYR A 110 3.25 9.38 -6.00
CA TYR A 110 2.62 10.35 -6.90
C TYR A 110 3.56 11.51 -7.24
N MET A 111 4.40 11.99 -6.31
CA MET A 111 5.39 13.02 -6.61
C MET A 111 6.54 12.49 -7.49
N ASN A 112 6.94 11.23 -7.31
CA ASN A 112 8.00 10.61 -8.11
C ASN A 112 7.54 10.33 -9.55
N VAL A 113 6.31 9.83 -9.72
CA VAL A 113 5.74 9.48 -11.04
C VAL A 113 5.04 10.68 -11.70
N GLY A 114 4.50 11.59 -10.90
CA GLY A 114 3.64 12.68 -11.33
C GLY A 114 4.40 13.91 -11.81
N SER A 115 4.57 13.96 -13.13
CA SER A 115 4.46 15.19 -13.94
C SER A 115 5.59 16.24 -13.91
N TRP A 116 6.48 16.31 -12.92
CA TRP A 116 7.49 17.39 -12.89
C TRP A 116 8.67 17.16 -13.84
N GLN A 117 9.12 15.92 -14.04
CA GLN A 117 10.19 15.64 -15.01
C GLN A 117 9.69 15.69 -16.46
N ALA A 118 8.45 15.27 -16.71
CA ALA A 118 7.85 15.31 -18.04
C ALA A 118 7.60 16.76 -18.52
N THR A 119 7.19 17.67 -17.63
CA THR A 119 6.96 19.09 -17.96
C THR A 119 8.26 19.87 -18.12
N LYS A 120 9.24 19.70 -17.22
CA LYS A 120 10.53 20.38 -17.36
C LYS A 120 11.34 19.95 -18.60
N MET A 121 11.27 18.67 -18.99
CA MET A 121 11.83 18.26 -20.29
C MET A 121 11.05 18.90 -21.45
N LEU A 122 9.73 19.02 -21.35
CA LEU A 122 8.89 19.62 -22.40
C LEU A 122 9.28 21.06 -22.69
N ASP A 123 9.44 21.89 -21.66
CA ASP A 123 9.79 23.31 -21.82
C ASP A 123 11.14 23.45 -22.52
N MET A 124 12.11 22.60 -22.17
CA MET A 124 13.41 22.57 -22.82
C MET A 124 13.35 22.07 -24.28
N THR A 125 12.46 21.13 -24.60
CA THR A 125 12.29 20.61 -25.97
C THR A 125 11.55 21.60 -26.86
N HIS A 126 10.51 22.28 -26.38
CA HIS A 126 9.79 23.31 -27.16
C HIS A 126 10.67 24.53 -27.45
N GLN A 127 11.42 25.03 -26.46
CA GLN A 127 12.36 26.14 -26.68
C GLN A 127 13.44 25.80 -27.72
N LYS A 128 13.96 24.56 -27.70
CA LYS A 128 14.91 24.10 -28.72
C LYS A 128 14.25 23.95 -30.09
N LEU A 129 13.00 23.51 -30.15
CA LEU A 129 12.29 23.35 -31.42
C LEU A 129 12.00 24.70 -32.10
N ASP A 130 11.54 25.69 -31.33
CA ASP A 130 11.31 27.05 -31.85
C ASP A 130 12.61 27.70 -32.36
N TYR A 131 13.74 27.45 -31.66
CA TYR A 131 15.06 27.85 -32.13
C TYR A 131 15.38 27.26 -33.50
N PHE A 132 15.14 25.97 -33.73
CA PHE A 132 15.40 25.35 -35.04
C PHE A 132 14.42 25.83 -36.13
N TYR A 133 13.15 26.08 -35.81
CA TYR A 133 12.20 26.68 -36.75
C TYR A 133 12.57 28.11 -37.16
N ALA A 134 13.18 28.88 -36.26
CA ALA A 134 13.73 30.19 -36.60
C ALA A 134 14.99 30.05 -37.45
N ARG A 135 15.88 29.11 -37.09
CA ARG A 135 17.15 28.88 -37.77
C ARG A 135 17.00 28.41 -39.21
N ILE A 136 15.99 27.58 -39.49
CA ILE A 136 15.76 27.07 -40.85
C ILE A 136 15.21 28.13 -41.81
N LYS A 137 14.66 29.24 -41.31
CA LYS A 137 14.27 30.38 -42.15
C LYS A 137 15.49 31.15 -42.68
N ASP A 138 16.63 31.03 -42.00
CA ASP A 138 17.91 31.63 -42.38
C ASP A 138 18.84 30.63 -43.10
N GLU A 139 18.34 29.44 -43.45
CA GLU A 139 19.10 28.36 -44.10
C GLU A 139 19.78 28.82 -45.40
N ASP A 140 19.13 29.72 -46.16
CA ASP A 140 19.68 30.32 -47.39
C ASP A 140 21.00 31.07 -47.17
N LYS A 141 21.28 31.53 -45.94
CA LYS A 141 22.49 32.31 -45.62
C LYS A 141 23.48 31.54 -44.75
N ASN A 142 23.04 30.52 -44.02
CA ASN A 142 23.90 29.72 -43.15
C ASN A 142 23.30 28.32 -42.94
N PRO A 143 23.73 27.31 -43.72
CA PRO A 143 23.16 25.97 -43.65
C PRO A 143 23.45 25.33 -42.28
N LEU A 144 22.45 24.60 -41.77
CA LEU A 144 22.58 23.80 -40.56
C LEU A 144 23.63 22.70 -40.77
N SER A 145 24.50 22.48 -39.79
CA SER A 145 25.38 21.31 -39.79
C SER A 145 24.58 20.02 -39.65
N GLU A 146 25.12 18.89 -40.10
CA GLU A 146 24.48 17.57 -39.95
C GLU A 146 24.10 17.27 -38.49
N THR A 147 24.93 17.70 -37.53
CA THR A 147 24.68 17.53 -36.10
C THR A 147 23.46 18.36 -35.64
N GLU A 148 23.34 19.60 -36.09
CA GLU A 148 22.20 20.46 -35.76
C GLU A 148 20.91 19.97 -36.42
N LEU A 149 21.01 19.49 -37.67
CA LEU A 149 19.88 18.92 -38.40
C LEU A 149 19.37 17.62 -37.73
N ASN A 150 20.27 16.80 -37.19
CA ASN A 150 19.90 15.62 -36.39
C ASN A 150 19.21 16.01 -35.07
N GLN A 151 19.75 17.01 -34.36
CA GLN A 151 19.12 17.53 -33.14
C GLN A 151 17.72 18.10 -33.42
N PHE A 152 17.54 18.77 -34.56
CA PHE A 152 16.23 19.26 -34.99
C PHE A 152 15.28 18.09 -35.29
N ALA A 153 15.72 17.09 -36.05
CA ALA A 153 14.90 15.91 -36.35
C ALA A 153 14.44 15.17 -35.07
N VAL A 154 15.31 15.08 -34.05
CA VAL A 154 14.96 14.48 -32.75
C VAL A 154 13.93 15.33 -32.01
N ALA A 155 14.11 16.65 -31.94
CA ALA A 155 13.15 17.54 -31.29
C ALA A 155 11.78 17.50 -31.99
N LEU A 156 11.77 17.49 -33.33
CA LEU A 156 10.56 17.43 -34.13
C LEU A 156 9.81 16.10 -33.95
N ARG A 157 10.52 14.97 -33.79
CA ARG A 157 9.89 13.67 -33.49
C ARG A 157 9.13 13.72 -32.17
N VAL A 158 9.71 14.30 -31.12
CA VAL A 158 9.07 14.38 -29.80
C VAL A 158 7.79 15.22 -29.84
N ASP A 159 7.78 16.30 -30.63
CA ASP A 159 6.57 17.12 -30.84
C ASP A 159 5.49 16.35 -31.62
N LEU A 160 5.87 15.66 -32.71
CA LEU A 160 4.95 14.88 -33.54
C LEU A 160 4.32 13.68 -32.81
N GLN A 161 4.99 13.12 -31.80
CA GLN A 161 4.41 12.09 -30.93
C GLN A 161 3.19 12.60 -30.16
N ARG A 162 3.15 13.89 -29.81
CA ARG A 162 2.00 14.50 -29.11
C ARG A 162 1.01 15.16 -30.07
N ASN A 163 1.48 15.62 -31.22
CA ASN A 163 0.71 16.28 -32.26
C ASN A 163 0.69 15.45 -33.56
N PRO A 164 0.09 14.23 -33.56
CA PRO A 164 0.16 13.32 -34.71
C PRO A 164 -0.51 13.90 -35.97
N ASN A 165 -1.46 14.82 -35.80
CA ASN A 165 -2.18 15.48 -36.90
C ASN A 165 -1.35 16.54 -37.67
N ASN A 166 -0.11 16.81 -37.28
CA ASN A 166 0.73 17.80 -37.96
C ASN A 166 1.42 17.21 -39.21
N ALA A 167 0.68 17.13 -40.32
CA ALA A 167 1.18 16.61 -41.59
C ALA A 167 2.42 17.36 -42.13
N LYS A 168 2.52 18.67 -41.87
CA LYS A 168 3.68 19.48 -42.29
C LYS A 168 4.95 19.07 -41.55
N GLY A 169 4.86 18.80 -40.25
CA GLY A 169 5.99 18.33 -39.45
C GLY A 169 6.47 16.95 -39.88
N TRP A 170 5.56 16.02 -40.19
CA TRP A 170 5.92 14.71 -40.75
C TRP A 170 6.67 14.81 -42.09
N PHE A 171 6.21 15.69 -42.98
CA PHE A 171 6.87 15.94 -44.26
C PHE A 171 8.28 16.53 -44.08
N MET A 172 8.43 17.48 -43.15
CA MET A 172 9.71 18.10 -42.83
C MET A 172 10.70 17.11 -42.20
N LEU A 173 10.22 16.24 -41.30
CA LEU A 173 11.02 15.16 -40.73
C LEU A 173 11.51 14.19 -41.81
N GLY A 174 10.68 13.91 -42.81
CA GLY A 174 11.04 13.10 -43.98
C GLY A 174 12.17 13.72 -44.81
N GLN A 175 12.09 15.02 -45.12
CA GLN A 175 13.14 15.74 -45.85
C GLN A 175 14.46 15.77 -45.08
N MET A 176 14.43 16.04 -43.77
CA MET A 176 15.64 16.03 -42.94
C MET A 176 16.28 14.64 -42.88
N ALA A 177 15.49 13.57 -42.77
CA ALA A 177 16.01 12.20 -42.78
C ALA A 177 16.66 11.81 -44.13
N GLN A 178 16.13 12.34 -45.24
CA GLN A 178 16.74 12.17 -46.56
C GLN A 178 18.09 12.90 -46.65
N ASN A 179 18.14 14.15 -46.18
CA ASN A 179 19.37 14.97 -46.17
C ASN A 179 20.45 14.37 -45.24
N LEU A 180 20.06 13.78 -44.11
CA LEU A 180 20.96 13.11 -43.17
C LEU A 180 21.41 11.71 -43.62
N HIS A 181 20.93 11.22 -44.77
CA HIS A 181 21.08 9.82 -45.20
C HIS A 181 20.72 8.81 -44.08
N ASN A 182 19.83 9.20 -43.16
CA ASN A 182 19.54 8.46 -41.94
C ASN A 182 18.04 8.14 -41.86
N VAL A 183 17.64 7.17 -42.69
CA VAL A 183 16.25 6.70 -42.83
C VAL A 183 15.71 6.06 -41.53
N TRP A 184 16.60 5.62 -40.63
CA TRP A 184 16.24 5.11 -39.30
C TRP A 184 15.49 6.13 -38.44
N LEU A 185 15.57 7.42 -38.78
CA LEU A 185 14.80 8.47 -38.11
C LEU A 185 13.28 8.40 -38.39
N ILE A 186 12.85 7.70 -39.45
CA ILE A 186 11.44 7.56 -39.84
C ILE A 186 10.90 6.17 -39.45
N ILE A 187 11.72 5.12 -39.58
CA ILE A 187 11.25 3.72 -39.56
C ILE A 187 10.75 3.25 -38.18
N TYR A 188 11.33 3.73 -37.07
CA TYR A 188 10.92 3.31 -35.73
C TYR A 188 9.50 3.74 -35.31
N TYR A 189 8.83 4.58 -36.10
CA TYR A 189 7.46 5.04 -35.81
C TYR A 189 6.40 3.97 -36.12
N ASN A 190 6.61 3.14 -37.15
CA ASN A 190 5.58 2.23 -37.64
C ASN A 190 5.45 0.92 -36.83
N GLU A 191 6.44 0.56 -36.02
CA GLU A 191 6.39 -0.66 -35.19
C GLU A 191 5.67 -0.46 -33.85
N ILE A 192 5.58 0.78 -33.34
CA ILE A 192 4.97 1.04 -32.02
C ILE A 192 3.44 1.11 -32.11
N GLU A 193 2.87 1.45 -33.28
CA GLU A 193 1.42 1.39 -33.51
C GLU A 193 0.88 -0.01 -33.85
N MET A 194 1.74 -0.97 -34.26
CA MET A 194 1.28 -2.35 -34.54
C MET A 194 1.26 -3.27 -33.31
N VAL A 195 1.73 -2.80 -32.14
CA VAL A 195 1.84 -3.61 -30.90
C VAL A 195 1.01 -3.03 -29.74
N ALA A 196 0.21 -1.99 -29.97
CA ALA A 196 -0.75 -1.44 -29.01
C ALA A 196 -2.19 -1.65 -29.49
#